data_AF-A0A7C6C423-F1
#
_entry.id   AF-A0A7C6C423-F1
#
_cell.length_a   1.000
_cell.length_b   1.000
_cell.length_c   1.000
_cell.angle_alpha   90.00
_cell.angle_beta   90.00
_cell.angle_gamma   90.00
#
_symmetry.space_group_name_H-M   'P 1'
#
loop_
_entity.id
_entity.type
_entity.pdbx_description
1 polymer ?
#
loop_
_entity_poly.entity_id
_entity_poly.type
_entity_poly.pdbx_seq_one_letter_code
_entity_poly.pdbx_strand_id
1 'polypeptide(L)'
;MNKLSLTITILLGTLLLLSSCNDRKTYADYLKDEKKAIDLFIAQNNLTILDEFPADGQFGETEFYKDPATGVYYHIITPGDTTLELKWKETVYVRFSGLLYFMTDDTTHYSNQKSVYPEEIVYIGPVNSSTKGNYNNPGWAVPLDHVGHNGKVKMIIPFDMGSSYDRQQYQPSYYNLVHYRFEDQY
;
A
#
# COMPACT_ATOMS: atom_id res chain seq x y z
N MET A 1 -9.21 -52.47 49.25
CA MET A 1 -10.05 -51.72 48.27
C MET A 1 -10.33 -50.35 48.85
N ASN A 2 -10.00 -49.17 48.32
CA ASN A 2 -9.43 -48.73 47.04
C ASN A 2 -8.69 -47.40 47.28
N LYS A 3 -7.48 -47.40 47.87
CA LYS A 3 -6.65 -46.17 47.93
C LYS A 3 -5.83 -45.92 46.65
N LEU A 4 -5.77 -46.93 45.77
CA LEU A 4 -5.12 -46.86 44.46
C LEU A 4 -6.00 -46.19 43.38
N SER A 5 -7.30 -46.02 43.64
CA SER A 5 -8.24 -45.44 42.67
C SER A 5 -8.28 -43.91 42.70
N LEU A 6 -7.91 -43.29 43.83
CA LEU A 6 -8.00 -41.83 43.98
C LEU A 6 -6.80 -41.09 43.36
N THR A 7 -5.65 -41.76 43.22
CA THR A 7 -4.42 -41.15 42.69
C THR A 7 -4.41 -41.07 41.17
N ILE A 8 -5.15 -41.94 40.48
CA ILE A 8 -5.21 -42.00 39.01
C ILE A 8 -6.14 -40.90 38.45
N THR A 9 -7.16 -40.48 39.20
CA THR A 9 -8.10 -39.43 38.76
C THR A 9 -7.51 -38.01 38.83
N ILE A 10 -6.47 -37.79 39.64
CA ILE A 10 -5.81 -36.48 39.79
C ILE A 10 -4.73 -36.25 38.72
N LEU A 11 -4.17 -37.31 38.13
CA LEU A 11 -3.14 -37.20 37.09
C LEU A 11 -3.71 -37.03 35.67
N LEU A 12 -5.02 -37.26 35.48
CA LEU A 12 -5.69 -37.10 34.18
C LEU A 12 -6.31 -35.70 33.99
N GLY A 13 -6.41 -34.89 35.05
CA GLY A 13 -6.99 -33.55 35.02
C GLY A 13 -6.02 -32.41 34.69
N THR A 14 -4.72 -32.68 34.58
CA THR A 14 -3.67 -31.65 34.40
C THR A 14 -3.13 -31.54 32.97
N LEU A 15 -3.68 -32.28 32.01
CA LEU A 15 -3.25 -32.24 30.60
C LEU A 15 -4.15 -31.40 29.68
N LEU A 16 -5.13 -30.66 30.22
CA LEU A 16 -6.01 -29.77 29.43
C LEU A 16 -5.61 -28.30 29.45
N LEU A 17 -4.45 -27.96 30.01
CA LEU A 17 -3.86 -26.62 29.86
C LEU A 17 -2.95 -26.55 28.62
N LEU A 18 -3.38 -27.18 27.52
CA LEU A 18 -2.82 -26.85 26.21
C LEU A 18 -3.13 -25.37 25.98
N SER A 19 -2.06 -24.59 26.02
CA SER A 19 -2.03 -23.15 25.85
C SER A 19 -2.92 -22.78 24.68
N SER A 20 -3.92 -21.93 24.92
CA SER A 20 -4.56 -21.20 23.84
C SER A 20 -3.45 -20.38 23.17
N CYS A 21 -2.87 -20.91 22.09
CA CYS A 21 -2.09 -20.14 21.15
C CYS A 21 -3.02 -19.06 20.64
N ASN A 22 -2.87 -17.85 21.19
CA ASN A 22 -3.59 -16.70 20.71
C ASN A 22 -2.92 -16.27 19.41
N ASP A 23 -3.19 -17.00 18.32
CA ASP A 23 -2.66 -16.74 16.97
C ASP A 23 -3.23 -15.45 16.35
N ARG A 24 -3.93 -14.64 17.15
CA ARG A 24 -4.52 -13.39 16.70
C ARG A 24 -3.46 -12.28 16.68
N LYS A 25 -2.97 -11.96 15.48
CA LYS A 25 -2.13 -10.80 15.23
C LYS A 25 -2.80 -9.51 15.73
N THR A 26 -2.03 -8.69 16.42
CA THR A 26 -2.39 -7.32 16.77
C THR A 26 -2.14 -6.37 15.59
N TYR A 27 -2.70 -5.16 15.64
CA TYR A 27 -2.39 -4.14 14.65
C TYR A 27 -0.89 -3.83 14.56
N ALA A 28 -0.19 -3.84 15.70
CA ALA A 28 1.26 -3.65 15.75
C ALA A 28 2.02 -4.80 15.05
N ASP A 29 1.51 -6.03 15.14
CA ASP A 29 2.09 -7.16 14.42
C ASP A 29 1.91 -6.99 12.91
N TYR A 30 0.75 -6.51 12.44
CA TYR A 30 0.53 -6.21 11.02
C TYR A 30 1.46 -5.11 10.49
N LEU A 31 1.66 -4.03 11.26
CA LEU A 31 2.64 -2.99 10.89
C LEU A 31 4.07 -3.54 10.80
N LYS A 32 4.45 -4.44 11.72
CA LYS A 32 5.77 -5.07 11.71
C LYS A 32 5.94 -5.99 10.51
N ASP A 33 4.92 -6.79 10.20
CA ASP A 33 4.92 -7.70 9.05
C ASP A 33 4.95 -6.94 7.72
N GLU A 34 4.16 -5.87 7.60
CA GLU A 34 4.19 -4.97 6.45
C GLU A 34 5.58 -4.37 6.26
N LYS A 35 6.17 -3.81 7.32
CA LYS A 35 7.51 -3.24 7.24
C LYS A 35 8.51 -4.27 6.71
N LYS A 36 8.47 -5.49 7.26
CA LYS A 36 9.35 -6.58 6.81
C LYS A 36 9.12 -6.94 5.34
N ALA A 37 7.86 -6.99 4.90
CA ALA A 37 7.53 -7.31 3.52
C ALA A 37 7.97 -6.23 2.53
N ILE A 38 7.77 -4.95 2.87
CA ILE A 38 8.25 -3.82 2.07
C ILE A 38 9.78 -3.83 1.99
N ASP A 39 10.47 -4.00 3.13
CA ASP A 39 11.93 -4.07 3.17
C ASP A 39 12.46 -5.24 2.30
N LEU A 40 11.79 -6.41 2.34
CA LEU A 40 12.14 -7.56 1.51
C LEU A 40 11.88 -7.30 0.03
N PHE A 41 10.74 -6.69 -0.33
CA PHE A 41 10.40 -6.34 -1.71
C PHE A 41 11.44 -5.37 -2.30
N ILE A 42 11.82 -4.33 -1.54
CA ILE A 42 12.86 -3.37 -1.92
C ILE A 42 14.18 -4.10 -2.19
N ALA A 43 14.60 -4.98 -1.30
CA ALA A 43 15.85 -5.73 -1.44
C ALA A 43 15.84 -6.68 -2.64
N GLN A 44 14.75 -7.45 -2.82
CA GLN A 44 14.64 -8.42 -3.92
C GLN A 44 14.60 -7.75 -5.30
N ASN A 45 14.07 -6.54 -5.38
CA ASN A 45 13.97 -5.77 -6.62
C ASN A 45 15.12 -4.77 -6.80
N ASN A 46 16.11 -4.75 -5.91
CA ASN A 46 17.25 -3.82 -5.93
C ASN A 46 16.82 -2.34 -6.03
N LEU A 47 15.78 -1.97 -5.28
CA LEU A 47 15.28 -0.59 -5.28
C LEU A 47 16.14 0.29 -4.39
N THR A 48 16.43 1.49 -4.88
CA THR A 48 17.11 2.54 -4.10
C THR A 48 16.07 3.49 -3.54
N ILE A 49 16.00 3.61 -2.21
CA ILE A 49 15.04 4.50 -1.56
C ILE A 49 15.67 5.86 -1.31
N LEU A 50 15.03 6.90 -1.83
CA LEU A 50 15.41 8.30 -1.62
C LEU A 50 14.58 8.87 -0.47
N ASP A 51 15.26 9.47 0.51
CA ASP A 51 14.62 10.19 1.62
C ASP A 51 14.29 11.65 1.25
N GLU A 52 14.90 12.16 0.18
CA GLU A 52 14.64 13.48 -0.39
C GLU A 52 14.15 13.33 -1.83
N PHE A 53 13.17 14.16 -2.22
CA PHE A 53 12.69 14.19 -3.59
C PHE A 53 13.78 14.76 -4.53
N PRO A 54 14.06 14.14 -5.69
CA PRO A 54 15.07 14.64 -6.62
C PRO A 54 14.82 16.11 -7.01
N ALA A 55 15.83 16.97 -6.83
CA ALA A 55 15.68 18.41 -7.06
C ALA A 55 15.33 18.79 -8.51
N ASP A 56 15.75 17.97 -9.48
CA ASP A 56 15.44 18.11 -10.89
C ASP A 56 14.24 17.25 -11.33
N GLY A 57 13.60 16.54 -10.39
CA GLY A 57 12.48 15.65 -10.63
C GLY A 57 12.82 14.37 -11.40
N GLN A 58 14.10 14.07 -11.62
CA GLN A 58 14.54 12.90 -12.36
C GLN A 58 14.86 11.75 -11.40
N PHE A 59 14.36 10.56 -11.72
CA PHE A 59 14.60 9.34 -10.96
C PHE A 59 15.51 8.42 -11.76
N GLY A 60 16.49 7.81 -11.10
CA GLY A 60 17.14 6.61 -11.58
C GLY A 60 16.13 5.46 -11.75
N GLU A 61 16.43 4.50 -12.62
CA GLU A 61 15.48 3.44 -13.02
C GLU A 61 14.89 2.64 -11.84
N THR A 62 15.68 2.45 -10.78
CA THR A 62 15.30 1.72 -9.56
C THR A 62 15.11 2.64 -8.35
N GLU A 63 15.16 3.96 -8.53
CA GLU A 63 14.99 4.92 -7.44
C GLU A 63 13.51 5.16 -7.14
N PHE A 64 13.17 5.13 -5.86
CA PHE A 64 11.85 5.44 -5.34
C PHE A 64 11.99 6.45 -4.21
N TYR A 65 11.27 7.56 -4.28
CA TYR A 65 11.17 8.50 -3.17
C TYR A 65 10.16 7.98 -2.16
N LYS A 66 10.52 8.01 -0.87
CA LYS A 66 9.62 7.68 0.23
C LYS A 66 9.05 8.97 0.80
N ASP A 67 7.75 9.18 0.59
CA ASP A 67 7.08 10.31 1.22
C ASP A 67 7.05 10.13 2.76
N PRO A 68 7.67 11.03 3.54
CA PRO A 68 7.81 10.87 4.98
C PRO A 68 6.48 11.05 5.73
N ALA A 69 5.51 11.76 5.15
CA ALA A 69 4.22 12.03 5.78
C ALA A 69 3.26 10.83 5.68
N THR A 70 3.38 10.04 4.62
CA THR A 70 2.44 8.96 4.29
C THR A 70 3.08 7.57 4.29
N GLY A 71 4.41 7.48 4.15
CA GLY A 71 5.12 6.22 3.99
C GLY A 71 4.94 5.56 2.62
N VAL A 72 4.29 6.23 1.65
CA VAL A 72 4.17 5.77 0.28
C VAL A 72 5.50 5.96 -0.45
N TYR A 73 5.92 4.94 -1.19
CA TYR A 73 7.11 4.98 -2.04
C TYR A 73 6.66 5.14 -3.47
N TYR A 74 7.24 6.06 -4.22
CA TYR A 74 6.91 6.21 -5.64
C TYR A 74 8.10 6.63 -6.49
N HIS A 75 8.03 6.23 -7.76
CA HIS A 75 8.98 6.56 -8.81
C HIS A 75 8.20 7.24 -9.93
N ILE A 76 8.62 8.44 -10.34
CA ILE A 76 8.00 9.14 -11.47
C ILE A 76 8.60 8.60 -12.78
N ILE A 77 7.78 7.88 -13.55
CA ILE A 77 8.15 7.39 -14.90
C ILE A 77 8.13 8.55 -15.89
N THR A 78 7.07 9.37 -15.82
CA THR A 78 6.99 10.65 -16.54
C THR A 78 6.16 11.61 -15.70
N PRO A 79 6.62 12.87 -15.53
CA PRO A 79 5.88 13.86 -14.76
C PRO A 79 4.58 14.28 -15.45
N GLY A 80 4.41 14.00 -16.74
CA GLY A 80 3.28 14.52 -17.52
C GLY A 80 3.38 16.03 -17.76
N ASP A 81 2.26 16.65 -18.07
CA ASP A 81 2.15 18.10 -18.21
C ASP A 81 1.90 18.74 -16.83
N THR A 82 2.97 19.22 -16.21
CA THR A 82 2.95 19.90 -14.90
C THR A 82 2.57 21.37 -15.00
N THR A 83 2.30 21.90 -16.21
CA THR A 83 1.78 23.27 -16.37
C THR A 83 0.27 23.34 -16.13
N LEU A 84 -0.41 22.18 -16.15
CA LEU A 84 -1.83 22.05 -15.86
C LEU A 84 -2.02 21.79 -14.37
N GLU A 85 -2.48 22.83 -13.67
CA GLU A 85 -2.74 22.77 -12.23
C GLU A 85 -4.01 21.97 -11.94
N LEU A 86 -3.87 20.94 -11.10
CA LEU A 86 -4.99 20.13 -10.62
C LEU A 86 -5.83 20.92 -9.61
N LYS A 87 -7.12 21.09 -9.88
CA LYS A 87 -7.99 21.93 -9.05
C LYS A 87 -8.66 21.14 -7.93
N TRP A 88 -9.03 21.85 -6.87
CA TRP A 88 -9.87 21.29 -5.81
C TRP A 88 -11.21 20.78 -6.37
N LYS A 89 -11.56 19.56 -5.99
CA LYS A 89 -12.69 18.74 -6.48
C LYS A 89 -12.63 18.32 -7.95
N GLU A 90 -11.50 18.51 -8.62
CA GLU A 90 -11.34 17.95 -9.97
C GLU A 90 -11.23 16.42 -9.90
N THR A 91 -11.86 15.75 -10.86
CA THR A 91 -11.75 14.30 -11.01
C THR A 91 -10.44 13.96 -11.71
N VAL A 92 -9.69 13.00 -11.15
CA VAL A 92 -8.55 12.38 -11.80
C VAL A 92 -8.91 10.95 -12.15
N TYR A 93 -8.86 10.64 -13.44
CA TYR A 93 -9.04 9.29 -13.95
C TYR A 93 -7.74 8.51 -13.83
N VAL A 94 -7.82 7.34 -13.21
CA VAL A 94 -6.69 6.45 -12.91
C VAL A 94 -6.78 5.16 -13.72
N ARG A 95 -5.73 4.89 -14.48
CA ARG A 95 -5.47 3.57 -15.07
C ARG A 95 -4.23 2.95 -14.46
N PHE A 96 -4.31 1.69 -14.06
CA PHE A 96 -3.21 0.99 -13.43
C PHE A 96 -2.97 -0.40 -14.02
N SER A 97 -1.74 -0.88 -13.85
CA SER A 97 -1.37 -2.26 -14.19
C SER A 97 -0.25 -2.77 -13.31
N GLY A 98 -0.18 -4.08 -13.16
CA GLY A 98 0.84 -4.73 -12.35
C GLY A 98 0.62 -4.50 -10.86
N LEU A 99 -0.63 -4.29 -10.43
CA LEU A 99 -0.99 -4.33 -9.01
C LEU A 99 -0.67 -5.72 -8.48
N LEU A 100 0.23 -5.79 -7.49
CA LEU A 100 0.67 -7.00 -6.82
C LEU A 100 0.55 -6.83 -5.30
N TYR A 101 -0.05 -7.82 -4.64
CA TYR A 101 0.00 -7.97 -3.19
C TYR A 101 1.14 -8.93 -2.84
N PHE A 102 2.19 -8.43 -2.20
CA PHE A 102 3.46 -9.16 -2.04
C PHE A 102 3.72 -9.64 -0.61
N MET A 103 2.69 -9.61 0.25
CA MET A 103 2.74 -10.16 1.61
C MET A 103 2.24 -11.61 1.70
N THR A 104 1.78 -12.16 0.58
CA THR A 104 1.34 -13.55 0.44
C THR A 104 2.17 -14.22 -0.66
N ASP A 105 2.04 -15.54 -0.80
CA ASP A 105 2.66 -16.28 -1.91
C ASP A 105 1.92 -16.07 -3.25
N ASP A 106 0.93 -15.17 -3.30
CA ASP A 106 0.20 -14.84 -4.52
C ASP A 106 1.10 -14.01 -5.46
N THR A 107 1.15 -14.44 -6.71
CA THR A 107 1.91 -13.77 -7.79
C THR A 107 0.98 -13.14 -8.83
N THR A 108 -0.31 -13.10 -8.54
CA THR A 108 -1.33 -12.55 -9.44
C THR A 108 -1.13 -11.05 -9.58
N HIS A 109 -1.09 -10.59 -10.83
CA HIS A 109 -1.07 -9.18 -11.17
C HIS A 109 -2.43 -8.71 -11.66
N TYR A 110 -2.93 -7.62 -11.06
CA TYR A 110 -4.20 -7.00 -11.42
C TYR A 110 -3.99 -5.74 -12.26
N SER A 111 -5.02 -5.40 -13.03
CA SER A 111 -5.03 -4.21 -13.89
C SER A 111 -6.46 -3.80 -14.23
N ASN A 112 -6.68 -2.50 -14.37
CA ASN A 112 -7.93 -1.97 -14.91
C ASN A 112 -7.80 -1.50 -16.38
N GLN A 113 -6.71 -1.78 -17.10
CA GLN A 113 -6.47 -1.24 -18.45
C GLN A 113 -7.56 -1.63 -19.47
N LYS A 114 -8.20 -2.79 -19.27
CA LYS A 114 -9.30 -3.30 -20.12
C LYS A 114 -10.69 -3.02 -19.55
N SER A 115 -10.79 -2.37 -18.39
CA SER A 115 -12.07 -1.98 -17.81
C SER A 115 -12.73 -0.89 -18.66
N VAL A 116 -14.05 -0.94 -18.80
CA VAL A 116 -14.82 0.10 -19.51
C VAL A 116 -14.60 1.45 -18.84
N TYR A 117 -14.66 1.49 -17.51
CA TYR A 117 -14.49 2.70 -16.71
C TYR A 117 -13.12 2.72 -16.03
N PRO A 118 -12.41 3.88 -16.03
CA PRO A 118 -11.23 4.08 -15.20
C PRO A 118 -11.63 4.12 -13.71
N GLU A 119 -10.65 4.03 -12.84
CA GLU A 119 -10.85 4.39 -11.43
C GLU A 119 -10.81 5.91 -11.28
N GLU A 120 -11.39 6.44 -10.21
CA GLU A 120 -11.53 7.89 -10.01
C GLU A 120 -10.96 8.32 -8.65
N ILE A 121 -10.27 9.46 -8.66
CA ILE A 121 -9.90 10.23 -7.47
C ILE A 121 -10.59 11.57 -7.59
N VAL A 122 -11.34 11.97 -6.56
CA VAL A 122 -11.73 13.38 -6.41
C VAL A 122 -10.62 14.08 -5.66
N TYR A 123 -9.86 14.95 -6.35
CA TYR A 123 -8.72 15.62 -5.73
C TYR A 123 -9.18 16.68 -4.74
N ILE A 124 -8.69 16.61 -3.51
CA ILE A 124 -9.07 17.53 -2.43
C ILE A 124 -7.84 18.18 -1.77
N GLY A 125 -6.68 18.05 -2.41
CA GLY A 125 -5.40 18.58 -1.94
C GLY A 125 -4.40 17.50 -1.47
N PRO A 126 -3.20 17.93 -1.06
CA PRO A 126 -2.11 17.05 -0.61
C PRO A 126 -2.56 16.05 0.47
N VAL A 127 -2.01 14.85 0.41
CA VAL A 127 -2.34 13.78 1.36
C VAL A 127 -1.55 13.95 2.65
N ASN A 128 -2.25 14.09 3.77
CA ASN A 128 -1.67 14.18 5.11
C ASN A 128 -2.62 13.56 6.14
N SER A 129 -2.26 13.63 7.42
CA SER A 129 -3.06 13.05 8.52
C SER A 129 -4.50 13.55 8.59
N SER A 130 -4.77 14.77 8.09
CA SER A 130 -6.10 15.39 8.09
C SER A 130 -6.90 15.12 6.81
N THR A 131 -6.23 14.91 5.67
CA THR A 131 -6.90 14.72 4.38
C THR A 131 -6.97 13.26 3.94
N LYS A 132 -6.12 12.36 4.46
CA LYS A 132 -6.04 10.96 3.99
C LYS A 132 -7.39 10.23 4.03
N GLY A 133 -8.21 10.48 5.06
CA GLY A 133 -9.49 9.81 5.26
C GLY A 133 -10.58 10.18 4.25
N ASN A 134 -10.36 11.23 3.47
CA ASN A 134 -11.31 11.68 2.44
C ASN A 134 -11.05 11.04 1.07
N TYR A 135 -9.95 10.30 0.93
CA TYR A 135 -9.62 9.54 -0.28
C TYR A 135 -9.95 8.06 -0.08
N ASN A 136 -10.55 7.42 -1.09
CA ASN A 136 -10.83 5.98 -1.05
C ASN A 136 -9.52 5.16 -1.04
N ASN A 137 -8.57 5.60 -1.86
CA ASN A 137 -7.19 5.10 -1.95
C ASN A 137 -6.22 6.30 -1.87
N PRO A 138 -5.86 6.76 -0.67
CA PRO A 138 -5.04 7.95 -0.51
C PRO A 138 -3.64 7.81 -1.13
N GLY A 139 -3.09 6.59 -1.21
CA GLY A 139 -1.78 6.34 -1.80
C GLY A 139 -1.68 6.75 -3.28
N TRP A 140 -2.77 6.62 -4.05
CA TRP A 140 -2.79 7.09 -5.43
C TRP A 140 -2.72 8.62 -5.55
N ALA A 141 -3.15 9.36 -4.54
CA ALA A 141 -3.16 10.82 -4.57
C ALA A 141 -1.83 11.44 -4.12
N VAL A 142 -0.96 10.68 -3.41
CA VAL A 142 0.34 11.17 -2.91
C VAL A 142 1.21 11.82 -4.00
N PRO A 143 1.43 11.21 -5.18
CA PRO A 143 2.33 11.81 -6.18
C PRO A 143 1.71 12.99 -6.95
N LEU A 144 0.43 13.32 -6.74
CA LEU A 144 -0.25 14.39 -7.51
C LEU A 144 0.31 15.80 -7.21
N ASP A 145 1.10 15.97 -6.15
CA ASP A 145 1.85 17.21 -5.89
C ASP A 145 3.07 17.38 -6.83
N HIS A 146 3.48 16.31 -7.51
CA HIS A 146 4.67 16.27 -8.37
C HIS A 146 4.39 15.78 -9.79
N VAL A 147 3.16 15.35 -10.07
CA VAL A 147 2.77 14.69 -11.32
C VAL A 147 1.55 15.39 -11.90
N GLY A 148 1.68 15.83 -13.15
CA GLY A 148 0.65 16.53 -13.90
C GLY A 148 -0.18 15.61 -14.80
N HIS A 149 -0.90 16.23 -15.74
CA HIS A 149 -1.78 15.52 -16.66
C HIS A 149 -0.98 14.53 -17.54
N ASN A 150 -1.49 13.30 -17.70
CA ASN A 150 -0.79 12.18 -18.36
C ASN A 150 0.49 11.70 -17.67
N GLY A 151 0.74 12.15 -16.45
CA GLY A 151 1.85 11.65 -15.66
C GLY A 151 1.67 10.19 -15.23
N LYS A 152 2.79 9.51 -15.02
CA LYS A 152 2.84 8.07 -14.77
C LYS A 152 3.86 7.76 -13.69
N VAL A 153 3.50 6.85 -12.79
CA VAL A 153 4.35 6.45 -11.68
C VAL A 153 4.34 4.94 -11.45
N LYS A 154 5.38 4.44 -10.79
CA LYS A 154 5.35 3.17 -10.05
C LYS A 154 5.17 3.52 -8.57
N MET A 155 4.57 2.64 -7.78
CA MET A 155 4.43 2.90 -6.34
C MET A 155 4.33 1.64 -5.48
N ILE A 156 4.82 1.74 -4.25
CA ILE A 156 4.56 0.81 -3.14
C ILE A 156 3.70 1.55 -2.13
N ILE A 157 2.51 1.03 -1.85
CA ILE A 157 1.52 1.64 -0.96
C ILE A 157 1.39 0.77 0.30
N PRO A 158 1.68 1.31 1.49
CA PRO A 158 1.32 0.67 2.76
C PRO A 158 -0.19 0.42 2.85
N PHE A 159 -0.62 -0.64 3.54
CA PHE A 159 -2.01 -1.04 3.66
C PHE A 159 -2.89 0.08 4.19
N ASP A 160 -2.39 0.92 5.11
CA ASP A 160 -3.17 2.02 5.70
C ASP A 160 -3.39 3.20 4.73
N MET A 161 -2.59 3.25 3.66
CA MET A 161 -2.67 4.19 2.56
C MET A 161 -3.34 3.60 1.31
N GLY A 162 -3.64 2.30 1.29
CA GLY A 162 -4.23 1.60 0.15
C GLY A 162 -5.75 1.75 0.04
N SER A 163 -6.38 0.83 -0.68
CA SER A 163 -7.85 0.73 -0.79
C SER A 163 -8.52 0.30 0.53
N SER A 164 -9.86 0.29 0.57
CA SER A 164 -10.60 -0.29 1.71
C SER A 164 -10.29 -1.78 1.91
N TYR A 165 -10.06 -2.52 0.82
CA TYR A 165 -9.66 -3.92 0.87
C TYR A 165 -8.27 -4.07 1.47
N ASP A 166 -7.31 -3.27 1.00
CA ASP A 166 -5.91 -3.30 1.46
C ASP A 166 -5.84 -3.08 2.98
N ARG A 167 -6.55 -2.06 3.48
CA ARG A 167 -6.69 -1.76 4.92
C ARG A 167 -7.31 -2.90 5.71
N GLN A 168 -8.32 -3.56 5.16
CA GLN A 168 -9.02 -4.65 5.84
C GLN A 168 -8.18 -5.93 5.90
N GLN A 169 -7.41 -6.20 4.86
CA GLN A 169 -6.57 -7.38 4.74
C GLN A 169 -5.13 -7.18 5.23
N TYR A 170 -4.78 -5.95 5.64
CA TYR A 170 -3.43 -5.56 6.03
C TYR A 170 -2.39 -5.89 4.95
N GLN A 171 -2.74 -5.61 3.69
CA GLN A 171 -1.92 -5.93 2.52
C GLN A 171 -1.33 -4.66 1.92
N PRO A 172 0.00 -4.46 1.95
CA PRO A 172 0.63 -3.47 1.12
C PRO A 172 0.58 -3.92 -0.34
N SER A 173 0.63 -2.95 -1.25
CA SER A 173 0.51 -3.20 -2.69
C SER A 173 1.60 -2.52 -3.48
N TYR A 174 2.04 -3.16 -4.56
CA TYR A 174 2.94 -2.58 -5.55
C TYR A 174 2.18 -2.36 -6.85
N TYR A 175 2.38 -1.22 -7.49
CA TYR A 175 1.87 -0.91 -8.82
C TYR A 175 3.04 -0.65 -9.77
N ASN A 176 3.13 -1.46 -10.83
CA ASN A 176 4.10 -1.22 -11.91
C ASN A 176 3.75 0.00 -12.77
N LEU A 177 2.48 0.41 -12.79
CA LEU A 177 2.03 1.63 -13.45
C LEU A 177 0.76 2.14 -12.77
N VAL A 178 0.75 3.43 -12.47
CA VAL A 178 -0.44 4.26 -12.24
C VAL A 178 -0.33 5.47 -13.19
N HIS A 179 -1.33 5.65 -14.04
CA HIS A 179 -1.42 6.74 -15.03
C HIS A 179 -2.59 7.64 -14.68
N TYR A 180 -2.30 8.94 -14.61
CA TYR A 180 -3.24 9.98 -14.23
C TYR A 180 -3.71 10.78 -15.44
N ARG A 181 -5.02 10.95 -15.58
CA ARG A 181 -5.63 11.86 -16.55
C ARG A 181 -6.60 12.78 -15.84
N PHE A 182 -6.28 14.07 -15.84
CA PHE A 182 -7.12 15.11 -15.24
C PHE A 182 -8.36 15.35 -16.10
N GLU A 183 -9.53 15.50 -15.47
CA GLU A 183 -10.81 15.64 -16.16
C GLU A 183 -10.94 16.93 -16.96
N ASP A 184 -10.43 18.06 -16.48
CA ASP A 184 -10.63 19.37 -17.13
C ASP A 184 -9.74 19.56 -18.37
N GLN A 185 -8.94 18.57 -18.74
CA GLN A 185 -7.87 18.67 -19.74
C GLN A 185 -8.15 17.71 -20.91
N TYR A 186 -8.98 18.16 -21.86
CA TYR A 186 -9.33 17.47 -23.11
C TYR A 186 -8.64 18.08 -24.33
#